data_AF-A0A929ALV9-F1
#
_entry.id   AF-A0A929ALV9-F1
#
_cell.length_a   1.000
_cell.length_b   1.000
_cell.length_c   1.000
_cell.angle_alpha   90.00
_cell.angle_beta   90.00
_cell.angle_gamma   90.00
#
_symmetry.space_group_name_H-M   'P 1'
#
loop_
_entity.id
_entity.type
_entity.pdbx_description
1 polymer ?
#
loop_
_entity_poly.entity_id
_entity_poly.type
_entity_poly.pdbx_seq_one_letter_code
_entity_poly.pdbx_strand_id
1 'polypeptide(L)'
;MLTITHRYRIYPDATQKQQFIDWMEVCRGAFNYALREIKDWCNSRKCLIDRCSLEKEYILPAELKFPSEIQQLNNLPRAKKEFPRLSEVPSQVLQQAIKQLHKAWEYFQKRGFGFPRFKKYGQFKSLLFPQFKENPVPNLHVLLPKIGTIPINLHRPIPTGFVVKQVRILRKADRWYAWKRGNFFGEVDARGTSQECPECGGEVRKDLSVRIHNCPHCGYKTDRDVAAGQNIRNRGIKLISTVGQTGKETACADVLPGAEETQSRQVSKSPERSAALSLPKGRRGVTRKPKK
;
A
#
# COMPACT_ATOMS: atom_id res chain seq x y z
N MET A 1 -6.89 -9.35 16.35
CA MET A 1 -6.07 -9.87 15.24
C MET A 1 -5.09 -8.78 14.81
N LEU A 2 -3.79 -9.06 14.85
CA LEU A 2 -2.77 -8.09 14.47
C LEU A 2 -2.12 -8.50 13.15
N THR A 3 -1.99 -7.55 12.22
CA THR A 3 -1.28 -7.78 10.95
C THR A 3 0.17 -7.36 11.12
N ILE A 4 1.09 -8.31 10.94
CA ILE A 4 2.51 -8.06 11.09
C ILE A 4 3.19 -8.16 9.73
N THR A 5 4.09 -7.21 9.46
CA THR A 5 4.94 -7.22 8.28
C THR A 5 6.40 -7.33 8.69
N HIS A 6 7.12 -8.30 8.11
CA HIS A 6 8.54 -8.46 8.33
C HIS A 6 9.28 -8.59 7.01
N ARG A 7 10.48 -8.01 6.97
CA ARG A 7 11.36 -8.02 5.81
C ARG A 7 12.57 -8.90 6.10
N TYR A 8 12.79 -9.92 5.29
CA TYR A 8 13.93 -10.82 5.39
C TYR A 8 14.76 -10.77 4.11
N ARG A 9 16.06 -11.02 4.23
CA ARG A 9 16.96 -11.18 3.08
C ARG A 9 16.85 -12.61 2.56
N ILE A 10 16.77 -12.75 1.25
CA ILE A 10 16.73 -14.05 0.55
C ILE A 10 17.93 -14.16 -0.39
N TYR A 11 18.32 -15.39 -0.69
CA TYR A 11 19.46 -15.71 -1.55
C TYR A 11 19.03 -16.63 -2.70
N PRO A 12 18.34 -16.09 -3.72
CA PRO A 12 17.98 -16.87 -4.89
C PRO A 12 19.21 -17.26 -5.73
N ASP A 13 19.11 -18.37 -6.43
CA ASP A 13 20.12 -18.83 -7.39
C ASP A 13 20.17 -17.93 -8.63
N ALA A 14 21.22 -18.06 -9.43
CA ALA A 14 21.39 -17.26 -10.64
C ALA A 14 20.20 -17.41 -11.62
N THR A 15 19.71 -18.64 -11.79
CA THR A 15 18.53 -18.96 -12.62
C THR A 15 17.26 -18.33 -12.06
N GLN A 16 17.04 -18.45 -10.75
CA GLN A 16 15.89 -17.87 -10.05
C GLN A 16 15.90 -16.33 -10.10
N LYS A 17 17.08 -15.70 -9.99
CA LYS A 17 17.24 -14.25 -10.14
C LYS A 17 16.79 -13.80 -11.53
N GLN A 18 17.23 -14.50 -12.57
CA GLN A 18 16.86 -14.18 -13.94
C GLN A 18 15.33 -14.33 -14.14
N GLN A 19 14.76 -15.44 -13.68
CA GLN A 19 13.30 -15.66 -13.71
C GLN A 19 12.52 -14.54 -13.02
N PHE A 20 12.97 -14.05 -11.85
CA PHE A 20 12.31 -12.92 -11.20
C PHE A 20 12.37 -11.64 -12.02
N ILE A 21 13.50 -11.36 -12.67
CA ILE A 21 13.66 -10.19 -13.52
C ILE A 21 12.70 -10.28 -14.72
N ASP A 22 12.65 -11.44 -15.36
CA ASP A 22 11.76 -11.68 -16.50
C ASP A 22 10.29 -11.54 -16.09
N TRP A 23 9.91 -12.10 -14.94
CA TRP A 23 8.55 -11.94 -14.40
C TRP A 23 8.21 -10.50 -14.06
N MET A 24 9.15 -9.73 -13.49
CA MET A 24 8.97 -8.31 -13.22
C MET A 24 8.73 -7.52 -14.50
N GLU A 25 9.44 -7.85 -15.58
CA GLU A 25 9.26 -7.22 -16.89
C GLU A 25 7.93 -7.60 -17.54
N VAL A 26 7.47 -8.85 -17.40
CA VAL A 26 6.14 -9.27 -17.84
C VAL A 26 5.04 -8.54 -17.08
N CYS A 27 5.15 -8.45 -15.74
CA CYS A 27 4.22 -7.68 -14.91
C CYS A 27 4.23 -6.18 -15.26
N ARG A 28 5.40 -5.62 -15.59
CA ARG A 28 5.53 -4.24 -16.08
C ARG A 28 4.76 -4.04 -17.38
N GLY A 29 4.89 -4.98 -18.32
CA GLY A 29 4.15 -4.99 -19.59
C GLY A 29 2.64 -4.94 -19.36
N ALA A 30 2.12 -5.86 -18.53
CA ALA A 30 0.70 -5.89 -18.19
C ALA A 30 0.21 -4.62 -17.49
N PHE A 31 0.99 -4.07 -16.54
CA PHE A 31 0.69 -2.80 -15.89
C PHE A 31 0.60 -1.65 -16.91
N ASN A 32 1.58 -1.55 -17.81
CA ASN A 32 1.64 -0.47 -18.79
C ASN A 32 0.54 -0.59 -19.84
N TYR A 33 0.20 -1.80 -20.28
CA TYR A 33 -0.90 -2.05 -21.19
C TYR A 33 -2.24 -1.61 -20.56
N ALA A 34 -2.51 -2.05 -19.34
CA ALA A 34 -3.72 -1.67 -18.61
C ALA A 34 -3.79 -0.15 -18.36
N LEU A 35 -2.65 0.50 -18.08
CA LEU A 35 -2.57 1.96 -17.94
C LEU A 35 -2.80 2.68 -19.27
N ARG A 36 -2.36 2.11 -20.39
CA ARG A 36 -2.61 2.65 -21.71
C ARG A 36 -4.10 2.67 -22.00
N GLU A 37 -4.83 1.59 -21.73
CA GLU A 37 -6.28 1.54 -21.92
C GLU A 37 -7.01 2.64 -21.13
N ILE A 38 -6.65 2.84 -19.86
CA ILE A 38 -7.20 3.92 -19.02
C ILE A 38 -6.89 5.29 -19.63
N LYS A 39 -5.64 5.51 -20.07
CA LYS A 39 -5.23 6.78 -20.68
C LYS A 39 -5.94 7.06 -22.00
N ASP A 40 -6.06 6.06 -22.87
CA ASP A 40 -6.72 6.17 -24.17
C ASP A 40 -8.21 6.47 -23.97
N TRP A 41 -8.87 5.77 -23.03
CA TRP A 41 -10.26 6.05 -22.65
C TRP A 41 -10.46 7.47 -22.08
N CYS A 42 -9.55 7.93 -21.23
CA CYS A 42 -9.61 9.30 -20.70
C CYS A 42 -9.37 10.32 -21.80
N ASN A 43 -8.37 10.10 -22.66
CA ASN A 43 -8.02 11.05 -23.71
C ASN A 43 -9.11 11.17 -24.78
N SER A 44 -9.82 10.08 -25.11
CA SER A 44 -10.94 10.15 -26.06
C SER A 44 -12.12 10.97 -25.54
N ARG A 45 -12.25 11.15 -24.22
CA ARG A 45 -13.32 11.91 -23.55
C ARG A 45 -12.88 13.29 -23.04
N LYS A 46 -11.64 13.69 -23.31
CA LYS A 46 -11.12 15.01 -22.92
C LYS A 46 -11.57 16.14 -23.84
N CYS A 47 -12.03 15.82 -25.05
CA CYS A 47 -12.52 16.83 -25.97
C CYS A 47 -13.93 17.25 -25.58
N LEU A 48 -14.19 18.56 -25.54
CA LEU A 48 -15.55 19.08 -25.58
C LEU A 48 -16.18 18.65 -26.91
N ILE A 49 -17.50 18.43 -26.94
CA ILE A 49 -18.26 17.93 -28.10
C ILE A 49 -17.93 18.73 -29.38
N ASP A 50 -17.57 20.01 -29.24
CA ASP A 50 -17.35 20.94 -30.34
C ASP A 50 -15.88 21.08 -30.81
N ARG A 51 -14.93 20.29 -30.27
CA ARG A 51 -13.50 20.39 -30.62
C ARG A 51 -12.82 19.03 -30.67
N CYS A 52 -13.03 18.26 -31.75
CA CYS A 52 -12.20 17.09 -32.02
C CYS A 52 -10.74 17.49 -32.30
N SER A 53 -9.80 16.68 -31.83
CA SER A 53 -8.37 16.90 -32.04
C SER A 53 -7.98 16.59 -33.49
N LEU A 54 -7.56 17.61 -34.26
CA LEU A 54 -7.13 17.45 -35.66
C LEU A 54 -5.83 16.63 -35.83
N GLU A 55 -5.03 16.49 -34.77
CA GLU A 55 -3.73 15.79 -34.81
C GLU A 55 -3.82 14.29 -34.51
N LYS A 56 -4.90 13.85 -33.85
CA LYS A 56 -5.06 12.46 -33.40
C LYS A 56 -6.53 12.13 -33.16
N GLU A 57 -6.98 11.04 -33.75
CA GLU A 57 -8.29 10.46 -33.51
C GLU A 57 -8.15 9.22 -32.62
N TYR A 58 -8.99 9.14 -31.58
CA TYR A 58 -9.12 7.92 -30.80
C TYR A 58 -10.24 7.11 -31.43
N ILE A 59 -9.89 5.98 -32.07
CA ILE A 59 -10.86 5.02 -32.65
C ILE A 59 -11.50 4.22 -31.50
N LEU A 60 -12.29 4.88 -30.66
CA LEU A 60 -13.00 4.28 -29.52
C LEU A 60 -14.48 4.67 -29.58
N PRO A 61 -15.42 3.71 -29.51
CA PRO A 61 -16.84 4.02 -29.48
C PRO A 61 -17.22 4.91 -28.30
N ALA A 62 -18.19 5.81 -28.50
CA ALA A 62 -18.71 6.68 -27.45
C ALA A 62 -19.31 5.86 -26.28
N GLU A 63 -19.99 4.75 -26.60
CA GLU A 63 -20.63 3.83 -25.65
C GLU A 63 -19.63 2.98 -24.85
N LEU A 64 -18.34 3.03 -25.18
CA LEU A 64 -17.34 2.18 -24.52
C LEU A 64 -17.24 2.51 -23.03
N LYS A 65 -17.53 1.52 -22.18
CA LYS A 65 -17.44 1.67 -20.73
C LYS A 65 -15.99 1.88 -20.27
N PHE A 66 -15.81 2.51 -19.11
CA PHE A 66 -14.50 2.68 -18.50
C PHE A 66 -13.82 1.32 -18.28
N PRO A 67 -12.54 1.15 -18.65
CA PRO A 67 -11.79 -0.09 -18.44
C PRO A 67 -11.56 -0.32 -16.94
N SER A 68 -12.52 -0.97 -16.30
CA SER A 68 -12.49 -1.24 -14.86
C SER A 68 -11.52 -2.36 -14.50
N GLU A 69 -11.14 -2.46 -13.22
CA GLU A 69 -10.29 -3.55 -12.71
C GLU A 69 -10.84 -4.91 -13.13
N ILE A 70 -12.15 -5.12 -12.94
CA ILE A 70 -12.81 -6.39 -13.22
C ILE A 70 -12.74 -6.72 -14.71
N GLN A 71 -13.01 -5.74 -15.60
CA GLN A 71 -12.93 -5.95 -17.04
C GLN A 71 -11.52 -6.34 -17.49
N GLN A 72 -10.50 -5.61 -17.04
CA GLN A 72 -9.11 -5.89 -17.40
C GLN A 72 -8.64 -7.26 -16.86
N LEU A 73 -9.05 -7.63 -15.65
CA LEU A 73 -8.75 -8.95 -15.09
C LEU A 73 -9.47 -10.08 -15.86
N ASN A 74 -10.70 -9.87 -16.31
CA ASN A 74 -11.46 -10.84 -17.10
C ASN A 74 -10.91 -11.01 -18.53
N ASN A 75 -10.16 -10.02 -19.04
CA ASN A 75 -9.48 -10.11 -20.33
C ASN A 75 -8.15 -10.89 -20.26
N LEU A 76 -7.55 -11.04 -19.07
CA LEU A 76 -6.28 -11.76 -18.90
C LEU A 76 -6.26 -13.19 -19.46
N PRO A 77 -7.31 -14.04 -19.31
CA PRO A 77 -7.32 -15.37 -19.89
C PRO A 77 -7.22 -15.35 -21.42
N ARG A 78 -7.83 -14.37 -22.09
CA ARG A 78 -7.71 -14.19 -23.55
C ARG A 78 -6.30 -13.73 -23.92
N ALA A 79 -5.78 -12.72 -23.22
CA ALA A 79 -4.42 -12.22 -23.42
C ALA A 79 -3.34 -13.32 -23.25
N LYS A 80 -3.55 -14.28 -22.33
CA LYS A 80 -2.64 -15.42 -22.14
C LYS A 80 -2.61 -16.41 -23.30
N LYS A 81 -3.71 -16.50 -24.07
CA LYS A 81 -3.76 -17.32 -25.30
C LYS A 81 -2.99 -16.64 -26.43
N GLU A 82 -3.14 -15.32 -26.56
CA GLU A 82 -2.47 -14.52 -27.58
C GLU A 82 -0.97 -14.34 -27.29
N PHE A 83 -0.59 -14.17 -26.03
CA PHE A 83 0.79 -13.94 -25.60
C PHE A 83 1.23 -15.01 -24.59
N PRO A 84 1.85 -16.11 -25.04
CA PRO A 84 2.29 -17.21 -24.18
C PRO A 84 3.22 -16.81 -23.04
N ARG A 85 4.02 -15.74 -23.23
CA ARG A 85 4.93 -15.18 -22.21
C ARG A 85 4.19 -14.75 -20.93
N LEU A 86 2.91 -14.36 -21.01
CA LEU A 86 2.09 -14.04 -19.82
C LEU A 86 1.76 -15.27 -18.96
N SER A 87 1.85 -16.47 -19.54
CA SER A 87 1.54 -17.74 -18.87
C SER A 87 2.72 -18.28 -18.06
N GLU A 88 3.93 -17.78 -18.29
CA GLU A 88 5.13 -18.11 -17.49
C GLU A 88 4.94 -17.65 -16.03
N VAL A 89 4.43 -16.43 -15.86
CA VAL A 89 4.17 -15.84 -14.53
C VAL A 89 2.96 -16.52 -13.87
N PRO A 90 2.98 -16.75 -12.54
CA PRO A 90 1.79 -17.17 -11.81
C PRO A 90 0.63 -16.18 -12.01
N SER A 91 -0.57 -16.70 -12.28
CA SER A 91 -1.77 -15.88 -12.59
C SER A 91 -2.05 -14.83 -11.53
N GLN A 92 -1.94 -15.20 -10.25
CA GLN A 92 -2.18 -14.30 -9.13
C GLN A 92 -1.22 -13.11 -9.12
N VAL A 93 0.06 -13.32 -9.40
CA VAL A 93 1.08 -12.25 -9.41
C VAL A 93 0.79 -11.26 -10.55
N LEU A 94 0.40 -11.77 -11.72
CA LEU A 94 0.01 -10.94 -12.86
C LEU A 94 -1.23 -10.10 -12.56
N GLN A 95 -2.25 -10.70 -11.93
CA GLN A 95 -3.45 -9.98 -11.49
C GLN A 95 -3.09 -8.87 -10.49
N GLN A 96 -2.14 -9.10 -9.58
CA GLN A 96 -1.70 -8.08 -8.62
C GLN A 96 -1.06 -6.87 -9.29
N ALA A 97 -0.40 -7.03 -10.44
CA ALA A 97 0.15 -5.90 -11.19
C ALA A 97 -0.97 -4.96 -11.68
N ILE A 98 -2.07 -5.50 -12.19
CA ILE A 98 -3.25 -4.71 -12.62
C ILE A 98 -3.95 -4.10 -11.40
N LYS A 99 -4.11 -4.84 -10.30
CA LYS A 99 -4.67 -4.30 -9.05
C LYS A 99 -3.84 -3.15 -8.49
N GLN A 100 -2.51 -3.20 -8.62
CA GLN A 100 -1.62 -2.11 -8.21
C GLN A 100 -1.86 -0.84 -9.04
N LEU A 101 -2.17 -0.97 -10.33
CA LEU A 101 -2.56 0.15 -11.18
C LEU A 101 -3.88 0.77 -10.71
N HIS A 102 -4.92 -0.04 -10.51
CA HIS A 102 -6.23 0.47 -10.08
C HIS A 102 -6.19 1.11 -8.69
N LYS A 103 -5.39 0.58 -7.76
CA LYS A 103 -5.12 1.27 -6.49
C LYS A 103 -4.47 2.64 -6.68
N ALA A 104 -3.50 2.75 -7.60
CA ALA A 104 -2.88 4.03 -7.92
C ALA A 104 -3.87 5.00 -8.59
N TRP A 105 -4.77 4.48 -9.43
CA TRP A 105 -5.86 5.23 -10.05
C TRP A 105 -6.87 5.77 -9.03
N GLU A 106 -7.37 4.91 -8.13
CA GLU A 106 -8.27 5.32 -7.05
C GLU A 106 -7.63 6.36 -6.13
N TYR A 107 -6.34 6.18 -5.82
CA TYR A 107 -5.60 7.13 -5.00
C TYR A 107 -5.50 8.51 -5.68
N PHE A 108 -5.23 8.53 -6.99
CA PHE A 108 -5.26 9.74 -7.80
C PHE A 108 -6.66 10.40 -7.77
N GLN A 109 -7.74 9.63 -7.90
CA GLN A 109 -9.11 10.14 -7.83
C GLN A 109 -9.44 10.74 -6.45
N LYS A 110 -9.00 10.10 -5.36
CA LYS A 110 -9.31 10.54 -3.98
C LYS A 110 -8.50 11.77 -3.56
N ARG A 111 -7.21 11.84 -3.91
CA ARG A 111 -6.31 12.92 -3.45
C ARG A 111 -6.08 14.03 -4.48
N GLY A 112 -6.43 13.80 -5.75
CA GLY A 112 -6.31 14.78 -6.83
C GLY A 112 -4.87 15.02 -7.35
N PHE A 113 -3.85 14.40 -6.76
CA PHE A 113 -2.45 14.62 -7.15
C PHE A 113 -1.85 13.44 -7.91
N GLY A 114 -1.35 13.72 -9.13
CA GLY A 114 -0.44 12.86 -9.89
C GLY A 114 -1.09 11.68 -10.61
N PHE A 115 -1.31 11.81 -11.92
CA PHE A 115 -1.81 10.71 -12.76
C PHE A 115 -0.82 9.52 -12.80
N PRO A 116 -1.28 8.25 -12.79
CA PRO A 116 -0.41 7.08 -12.88
C PRO A 116 0.53 7.10 -14.11
N ARG A 117 1.82 6.88 -13.89
CA ARG A 117 2.85 6.93 -14.95
C ARG A 117 3.22 5.54 -15.45
N PHE A 118 3.57 5.48 -16.73
CA PHE A 118 4.16 4.27 -17.32
C PHE A 118 5.47 3.93 -16.60
N LYS A 119 5.67 2.64 -16.37
CA LYS A 119 6.87 2.09 -15.75
C LYS A 119 7.91 1.83 -16.83
N LYS A 120 9.09 2.43 -16.66
CA LYS A 120 10.28 2.14 -17.49
C LYS A 120 10.88 0.78 -17.11
N TYR A 121 11.72 0.24 -17.98
CA TYR A 121 12.48 -0.99 -17.71
C TYR A 121 13.18 -0.93 -16.34
N GLY A 122 13.11 -2.00 -15.56
CA GLY A 122 13.70 -2.08 -14.22
C GLY A 122 13.04 -1.25 -13.12
N GLN A 123 11.98 -0.47 -13.41
CA GLN A 123 11.21 0.26 -12.39
C GLN A 123 10.20 -0.62 -11.64
N PHE A 124 9.82 -1.76 -12.21
CA PHE A 124 8.93 -2.73 -11.56
C PHE A 124 9.76 -3.64 -10.66
N LYS A 125 9.84 -3.32 -9.36
CA LYS A 125 10.82 -3.93 -8.44
C LYS A 125 10.24 -4.98 -7.49
N SER A 126 8.92 -5.22 -7.53
CA SER A 126 8.26 -6.10 -6.55
C SER A 126 7.25 -7.04 -7.18
N LEU A 127 7.27 -8.30 -6.75
CA LEU A 127 6.27 -9.32 -7.08
C LEU A 127 5.50 -9.70 -5.82
N LEU A 128 4.18 -9.61 -5.85
CA LEU A 128 3.33 -9.96 -4.72
C LEU A 128 2.59 -11.26 -4.98
N PHE A 129 2.75 -12.20 -4.05
CA PHE A 129 2.05 -13.47 -3.99
C PHE A 129 0.97 -13.35 -2.91
N PRO A 130 -0.31 -13.22 -3.30
CA PRO A 130 -1.38 -12.84 -2.38
C PRO A 130 -1.95 -14.00 -1.57
N GLN A 131 -1.76 -15.24 -2.01
CA GLN A 131 -2.34 -16.43 -1.38
C GLN A 131 -1.41 -17.63 -1.54
N PHE A 132 -1.41 -18.49 -0.53
CA PHE A 132 -0.68 -19.77 -0.50
C PHE A 132 -1.61 -20.85 0.05
N LYS A 133 -1.49 -22.08 -0.47
CA LYS A 133 -2.25 -23.24 0.04
C LYS A 133 -1.63 -23.80 1.32
N GLU A 134 -0.30 -23.84 1.36
CA GLU A 134 0.51 -24.34 2.47
C GLU A 134 1.33 -23.21 3.07
N ASN A 135 1.95 -23.45 4.23
CA ASN A 135 2.83 -22.47 4.85
C ASN A 135 4.04 -22.20 3.92
N PRO A 136 4.21 -20.97 3.39
CA PRO A 136 5.28 -20.66 2.44
C PRO A 136 6.66 -20.62 3.08
N VAL A 137 6.77 -20.66 4.42
CA VAL A 137 8.05 -20.65 5.15
C VAL A 137 8.06 -21.81 6.14
N PRO A 138 8.35 -23.05 5.68
CA PRO A 138 8.41 -24.21 6.57
C PRO A 138 9.59 -24.14 7.53
N ASN A 139 10.77 -23.70 7.07
CA ASN A 139 12.01 -23.63 7.84
C ASN A 139 12.84 -22.39 7.41
N LEU A 140 14.14 -22.56 7.12
CA LEU A 140 15.04 -21.54 6.59
C LEU A 140 14.90 -21.34 5.07
N HIS A 141 13.80 -21.78 4.48
CA HIS A 141 13.51 -21.65 3.04
C HIS A 141 12.12 -21.06 2.82
N VAL A 142 11.97 -20.30 1.73
CA VAL A 142 10.71 -19.79 1.22
C VAL A 142 10.32 -20.60 -0.01
N LEU A 143 9.12 -21.15 -0.02
CA LEU A 143 8.56 -21.88 -1.15
C LEU A 143 7.68 -20.94 -1.99
N LEU A 144 8.02 -20.76 -3.26
CA LEU A 144 7.24 -19.96 -4.20
C LEU A 144 6.69 -20.80 -5.36
N PRO A 145 5.45 -20.54 -5.83
CA PRO A 145 4.89 -21.22 -7.00
C PRO A 145 5.78 -21.03 -8.23
N LYS A 146 6.04 -22.13 -8.96
CA LYS A 146 6.87 -22.21 -10.19
C LYS A 146 8.37 -21.89 -10.06
N ILE A 147 8.84 -21.29 -8.95
CA ILE A 147 10.28 -21.04 -8.72
C ILE A 147 10.93 -22.15 -7.88
N GLY A 148 10.19 -22.67 -6.89
CA GLY A 148 10.71 -23.65 -5.94
C GLY A 148 11.18 -23.03 -4.63
N THR A 149 12.15 -23.67 -3.98
CA THR A 149 12.68 -23.28 -2.66
C THR A 149 13.79 -22.24 -2.79
N ILE A 150 13.79 -21.27 -1.87
CA ILE A 150 14.80 -20.20 -1.81
C ILE A 150 15.27 -20.04 -0.37
N PRO A 151 16.58 -20.05 -0.09
CA PRO A 151 17.08 -19.83 1.27
C PRO A 151 16.80 -18.40 1.76
N ILE A 152 16.33 -18.31 3.01
CA ILE A 152 15.97 -17.08 3.70
C ILE A 152 16.76 -16.95 5.00
N ASN A 153 17.29 -15.75 5.26
CA ASN A 153 17.89 -15.44 6.56
C ASN A 153 16.81 -14.94 7.52
N LEU A 154 16.32 -15.85 8.37
CA LEU A 154 15.37 -15.57 9.44
C LEU A 154 16.06 -14.98 10.68
N HIS A 155 16.56 -13.75 10.56
CA HIS A 155 17.07 -12.99 11.71
C HIS A 155 16.04 -12.72 12.83
N ARG A 156 14.76 -13.01 12.59
CA ARG A 156 13.66 -12.95 13.58
C ARG A 156 12.84 -14.23 13.49
N PRO A 157 12.69 -14.98 14.59
CA PRO A 157 11.85 -16.16 14.61
C PRO A 157 10.39 -15.78 14.31
N ILE A 158 9.67 -16.69 13.68
CA ILE A 158 8.24 -16.52 13.42
C ILE A 158 7.50 -16.92 14.71
N PRO A 159 6.64 -16.07 15.28
CA PRO A 159 5.84 -16.46 16.45
C PRO A 159 4.97 -17.68 16.16
N THR A 160 4.84 -18.56 17.16
CA THR A 160 3.94 -19.71 17.11
C THR A 160 2.51 -19.22 16.86
N GLY A 161 1.80 -19.82 15.89
CA GLY A 161 0.46 -19.39 15.48
C GLY A 161 0.41 -18.29 14.40
N PHE A 162 1.54 -17.83 13.89
CA PHE A 162 1.57 -16.87 12.78
C PHE A 162 1.29 -17.53 11.43
N VAL A 163 0.16 -17.18 10.82
CA VAL A 163 -0.20 -17.64 9.47
C VAL A 163 0.25 -16.61 8.45
N VAL A 164 1.20 -16.99 7.59
CA VAL A 164 1.68 -16.14 6.49
C VAL A 164 0.58 -16.08 5.42
N LYS A 165 0.03 -14.89 5.18
CA LYS A 165 -1.01 -14.68 4.16
C LYS A 165 -0.42 -14.32 2.81
N GLN A 166 0.58 -13.45 2.82
CA GLN A 166 1.15 -12.87 1.61
C GLN A 166 2.66 -12.84 1.71
N VAL A 167 3.32 -13.05 0.58
CA VAL A 167 4.76 -12.88 0.43
C VAL A 167 4.99 -11.91 -0.73
N ARG A 168 5.78 -10.86 -0.51
CA ARG A 168 6.21 -9.93 -1.55
C ARG A 168 7.72 -10.03 -1.71
N ILE A 169 8.16 -10.38 -2.91
CA ILE A 169 9.57 -10.37 -3.27
C ILE A 169 9.92 -8.98 -3.79
N LEU A 170 11.01 -8.41 -3.30
CA LEU A 170 11.48 -7.06 -3.62
C LEU A 170 12.95 -7.11 -4.02
N ARG A 171 13.28 -6.48 -5.14
CA ARG A 171 14.66 -6.21 -5.56
C ARG A 171 15.07 -4.80 -5.16
N LYS A 172 16.14 -4.67 -4.38
CA LYS A 172 16.80 -3.38 -4.11
C LYS A 172 18.28 -3.48 -4.47
N ALA A 173 18.68 -2.74 -5.51
CA ALA A 173 19.99 -2.89 -6.14
C ALA A 173 20.25 -4.37 -6.49
N ASP A 174 21.32 -4.94 -5.96
CA ASP A 174 21.71 -6.34 -6.18
C ASP A 174 21.20 -7.31 -5.12
N ARG A 175 20.40 -6.82 -4.16
CA ARG A 175 19.90 -7.62 -3.04
C ARG A 175 18.42 -7.91 -3.18
N TRP A 176 18.06 -9.12 -2.75
CA TRP A 176 16.70 -9.65 -2.79
C TRP A 176 16.14 -9.76 -1.37
N TYR A 177 14.87 -9.38 -1.23
CA TYR A 177 14.17 -9.39 0.04
C TYR A 177 12.80 -10.03 -0.11
N ALA A 178 12.39 -10.81 0.88
CA ALA A 178 11.03 -11.30 1.03
C ALA A 178 10.35 -10.56 2.18
N TRP A 179 9.22 -9.93 1.87
CA TRP A 179 8.33 -9.34 2.85
C TRP A 179 7.22 -10.34 3.12
N LYS A 180 7.12 -10.85 4.33
CA LYS A 180 5.97 -11.65 4.75
C LYS A 180 4.96 -10.74 5.42
N ARG A 181 3.70 -10.86 5.03
CA ARG A 181 2.57 -10.28 5.73
C ARG A 181 1.68 -11.41 6.21
N GLY A 182 1.39 -11.42 7.49
CA GLY A 182 0.56 -12.44 8.09
C GLY A 182 -0.25 -11.89 9.24
N ASN A 183 -1.13 -12.75 9.73
CA ASN A 183 -1.95 -12.46 10.88
C ASN A 183 -1.39 -13.22 12.07
N PHE A 184 -1.25 -12.51 13.17
CA PHE A 184 -0.93 -13.09 14.46
C PHE A 184 -2.20 -13.23 15.29
N PHE A 185 -2.39 -14.43 15.80
CA PHE A 185 -3.40 -14.77 16.79
C PHE A 185 -2.65 -15.16 18.05
N GLY A 186 -2.77 -14.32 19.09
CA GLY A 186 -2.26 -14.60 20.41
C GLY A 186 -3.41 -14.45 21.39
N GLU A 187 -3.47 -15.35 22.37
CA GLU A 187 -4.38 -15.22 23.49
C GLU A 187 -3.91 -14.08 24.40
N VAL A 188 -4.85 -13.27 24.88
CA VAL A 188 -4.59 -12.10 25.72
C VAL A 188 -5.50 -12.19 26.92
N ASP A 189 -4.95 -11.98 28.13
CA ASP A 189 -5.78 -11.91 29.34
C ASP A 189 -6.74 -10.71 29.22
N ALA A 190 -8.05 -10.98 29.29
CA ALA A 190 -9.09 -9.97 29.19
C ALA A 190 -9.43 -9.30 30.54
N ARG A 191 -8.92 -9.82 31.66
CA ARG A 191 -9.27 -9.35 33.01
C ARG A 191 -8.84 -7.89 33.23
N GLY A 192 -9.74 -7.10 33.79
CA GLY A 192 -9.51 -5.69 34.15
C GLY A 192 -9.47 -4.71 32.97
N THR A 193 -9.68 -5.16 31.72
CA THR A 193 -9.58 -4.31 30.52
C THR A 193 -10.60 -3.16 30.48
N SER A 194 -11.76 -3.30 31.12
CA SER A 194 -12.76 -2.23 31.22
C SER A 194 -12.41 -1.18 32.28
N GLN A 195 -11.53 -1.50 33.22
CA GLN A 195 -11.14 -0.66 34.35
C GLN A 195 -9.82 0.07 34.09
N GLU A 196 -8.89 -0.53 33.33
CA GLU A 196 -7.61 0.06 32.96
C GLU A 196 -7.77 1.19 31.91
N CYS A 197 -6.99 2.26 32.02
CA CYS A 197 -6.94 3.29 31.00
C CYS A 197 -5.98 2.91 29.85
N PRO A 198 -6.41 2.93 28.57
CA PRO A 198 -5.55 2.55 27.45
C PRO A 198 -4.42 3.53 27.16
N GLU A 199 -4.52 4.77 27.64
CA GLU A 199 -3.51 5.82 27.41
C GLU A 199 -2.42 5.81 28.49
N CYS A 200 -2.81 5.81 29.77
CA CYS A 200 -1.86 5.94 30.88
C CYS A 200 -1.68 4.66 31.72
N GLY A 201 -2.49 3.63 31.52
CA GLY A 201 -2.45 2.38 32.30
C GLY A 201 -3.02 2.48 33.72
N GLY A 202 -3.54 3.64 34.13
CA GLY A 202 -4.15 3.82 35.47
C GLY A 202 -5.45 3.03 35.63
N GLU A 203 -5.69 2.50 36.83
CA GLU A 203 -6.94 1.81 37.18
C GLU A 203 -8.05 2.83 37.47
N VAL A 204 -9.16 2.73 36.75
CA VAL A 204 -10.34 3.60 36.90
C VAL A 204 -11.53 2.71 37.24
N ARG A 205 -11.77 2.50 38.53
CA ARG A 205 -12.89 1.69 39.03
C ARG A 205 -14.25 2.32 38.67
N LYS A 206 -15.13 1.51 38.09
CA LYS A 206 -16.48 1.91 37.68
C LYS A 206 -17.40 0.69 37.53
N ASP A 207 -18.68 0.89 37.77
CA ASP A 207 -19.72 -0.13 37.63
C ASP A 207 -20.11 -0.41 36.17
N LEU A 208 -20.81 -1.53 35.96
CA LEU A 208 -21.31 -1.93 34.63
C LEU A 208 -22.26 -0.91 34.00
N SER A 209 -22.93 -0.08 34.79
CA SER A 209 -23.81 1.00 34.32
C SER A 209 -23.05 2.17 33.68
N VAL A 210 -21.78 2.38 34.04
CA VAL A 210 -20.98 3.51 33.54
C VAL A 210 -20.42 3.18 32.17
N ARG A 211 -21.08 3.69 31.12
CA ARG A 211 -20.74 3.42 29.71
C ARG A 211 -19.61 4.29 29.16
N ILE A 212 -19.30 5.41 29.81
CA ILE A 212 -18.23 6.32 29.38
C ILE A 212 -17.01 6.07 30.26
N HIS A 213 -15.87 5.76 29.65
CA HIS A 213 -14.57 5.78 30.32
C HIS A 213 -14.09 7.22 30.38
N ASN A 214 -13.95 7.77 31.58
CA ASN A 214 -13.32 9.06 31.82
C ASN A 214 -12.14 8.86 32.77
N CYS A 215 -10.92 9.11 32.31
CA CYS A 215 -9.72 8.85 33.10
C CYS A 215 -9.35 10.08 33.95
N PRO A 216 -9.34 10.00 35.29
CA PRO A 216 -8.93 11.11 36.16
C PRO A 216 -7.42 11.38 36.12
N HIS A 217 -6.61 10.42 35.64
CA HIS A 217 -5.15 10.55 35.61
C HIS A 217 -4.63 11.31 34.39
N CYS A 218 -5.23 11.12 33.20
CA CYS A 218 -4.75 11.71 31.95
C CYS A 218 -5.81 12.48 31.15
N GLY A 219 -7.08 12.49 31.60
CA GLY A 219 -8.18 13.16 30.91
C GLY A 219 -8.74 12.42 29.69
N TYR A 220 -8.30 11.18 29.42
CA TYR A 220 -8.80 10.39 28.30
C TYR A 220 -10.29 10.07 28.45
N LYS A 221 -11.08 10.28 27.38
CA LYS A 221 -12.53 10.06 27.37
C LYS A 221 -13.01 9.32 26.12
N THR A 222 -13.68 8.19 26.30
CA THR A 222 -14.27 7.39 25.21
C THR A 222 -15.36 6.46 25.76
N ASP A 223 -16.03 5.68 24.90
CA ASP A 223 -16.90 4.58 25.34
C ASP A 223 -16.09 3.48 26.03
N ARG A 224 -16.59 2.94 27.14
CA ARG A 224 -15.90 1.94 27.96
C ARG A 224 -15.53 0.68 27.17
N ASP A 225 -16.38 0.24 26.25
CA ASP A 225 -16.11 -0.98 25.48
C ASP A 225 -15.04 -0.70 24.40
N VAL A 226 -14.99 0.53 23.87
CA VAL A 226 -13.89 0.99 23.01
C VAL A 226 -12.58 1.04 23.77
N ALA A 227 -12.57 1.56 25.01
CA ALA A 227 -11.39 1.57 25.87
C ALA A 227 -10.92 0.14 26.20
N ALA A 228 -11.84 -0.76 26.52
CA ALA A 228 -11.53 -2.17 26.74
C ALA A 228 -10.92 -2.83 25.49
N GLY A 229 -11.48 -2.56 24.30
CA GLY A 229 -10.92 -3.02 23.03
C GLY A 229 -9.51 -2.49 22.74
N GLN A 230 -9.23 -1.23 23.09
CA GLN A 230 -7.90 -0.64 23.00
C GLN A 230 -6.91 -1.30 23.98
N ASN A 231 -7.33 -1.62 25.20
CA ASN A 231 -6.49 -2.35 26.16
C ASN A 231 -6.15 -3.75 25.66
N ILE A 232 -7.11 -4.50 25.11
CA ILE A 232 -6.85 -5.81 24.50
C ILE A 232 -5.85 -5.68 23.35
N ARG A 233 -6.01 -4.68 22.49
CA ARG A 233 -5.06 -4.38 21.41
C ARG A 233 -3.67 -4.09 21.97
N ASN A 234 -3.56 -3.21 22.96
CA ASN A 234 -2.28 -2.79 23.55
C ASN A 234 -1.56 -3.96 24.22
N ARG A 235 -2.28 -4.82 24.95
CA ARG A 235 -1.74 -6.06 25.52
C ARG A 235 -1.27 -7.03 24.41
N GLY A 236 -2.04 -7.17 23.34
CA GLY A 236 -1.65 -7.94 22.15
C GLY A 236 -0.38 -7.41 21.46
N ILE A 237 -0.22 -6.08 21.38
CA ILE A 237 0.99 -5.45 20.85
C ILE A 237 2.19 -5.69 21.78
N LYS A 238 1.99 -5.60 23.10
CA LYS A 238 3.04 -5.88 24.09
C LYS A 238 3.61 -7.29 23.90
N LEU A 239 2.75 -8.30 23.74
CA LEU A 239 3.15 -9.69 23.46
C LEU A 239 4.03 -9.84 22.21
N ILE A 240 3.79 -9.04 21.18
CA ILE A 240 4.63 -9.03 19.97
C ILE A 240 5.97 -8.33 20.27
N SER A 241 5.93 -7.20 20.97
CA SER A 241 7.11 -6.36 21.23
C SER A 241 8.15 -7.03 22.15
N THR A 242 7.74 -7.82 23.14
CA THR A 242 8.64 -8.54 24.06
C THR A 242 9.45 -9.64 23.37
N VAL A 243 9.05 -10.09 22.19
CA VAL A 243 9.83 -11.01 21.34
C VAL A 243 10.91 -10.26 20.53
N GLY A 244 11.28 -9.03 20.93
CA GLY A 244 12.24 -8.18 20.22
C GLY A 244 11.69 -7.65 18.89
N GLN A 245 10.37 -7.54 18.74
CA GLN A 245 9.72 -7.19 17.48
C GLN A 245 9.23 -5.74 17.51
N THR A 246 10.09 -4.81 17.17
CA THR A 246 9.70 -3.46 16.74
C THR A 246 9.09 -3.52 15.34
N GLY A 247 7.82 -3.92 15.26
CA GLY A 247 7.00 -3.74 14.06
C GLY A 247 6.36 -2.35 14.10
N LYS A 248 6.70 -1.47 13.15
CA LYS A 248 5.91 -0.26 12.92
C LYS A 248 4.50 -0.69 12.53
N GLU A 249 3.50 -0.25 13.28
CA GLU A 249 2.10 -0.35 12.88
C GLU A 249 1.88 0.50 11.63
N THR A 250 1.81 -0.13 10.46
CA THR A 250 1.09 0.49 9.34
C THR A 250 -0.37 0.10 9.46
N ALA A 251 -1.13 0.93 10.17
CA ALA A 251 -2.58 0.96 10.03
C ALA A 251 -2.91 1.11 8.52
N CYS A 252 -3.70 0.18 7.99
CA CYS A 252 -4.33 0.22 6.67
C CYS A 252 -3.64 1.10 5.61
N ALA A 253 -2.48 0.68 5.13
CA ALA A 253 -2.01 1.16 3.85
C ALA A 253 -1.14 0.09 3.17
N ASP A 254 -1.66 -0.47 2.08
CA ASP A 254 -0.85 -1.12 1.04
C ASP A 254 0.00 -0.03 0.35
N VAL A 255 0.93 0.58 1.09
CA VAL A 255 1.79 1.65 0.56
C VAL A 255 2.73 1.05 -0.47
N LEU A 256 2.74 1.68 -1.64
CA LEU A 256 3.76 1.50 -2.68
C LEU A 256 5.14 1.75 -2.07
N PRO A 257 6.13 0.84 -2.21
CA PRO A 257 7.48 1.13 -1.74
C PRO A 257 8.07 2.27 -2.59
N GLY A 258 8.26 3.45 -1.99
CA GLY A 258 8.89 4.59 -2.67
C GLY A 258 8.62 6.00 -2.12
N ALA A 259 7.76 6.18 -1.12
CA ALA A 259 7.70 7.43 -0.37
C ALA A 259 8.58 7.27 0.88
N GLU A 260 9.70 7.98 0.94
CA GLU A 260 10.32 8.30 2.22
C GLU A 260 9.31 9.16 2.98
N GLU A 261 8.91 8.70 4.18
CA GLU A 261 8.19 9.53 5.13
C GLU A 261 9.13 10.67 5.54
N THR A 262 8.94 11.84 4.95
CA THR A 262 9.49 13.08 5.50
C THR A 262 8.99 13.19 6.93
N GLN A 263 9.90 13.03 7.89
CA GLN A 263 9.60 13.23 9.30
C GLN A 263 8.97 14.61 9.45
N SER A 264 7.75 14.66 9.98
CA SER A 264 7.12 15.91 10.40
C SER A 264 8.00 16.52 11.48
N ARG A 265 8.78 17.53 11.10
CA ARG A 265 9.50 18.40 12.02
C ARG A 265 8.44 19.00 12.96
N GLN A 266 8.50 18.64 14.23
CA GLN A 266 7.68 19.27 15.26
C GLN A 266 8.00 20.76 15.24
N VAL A 267 7.05 21.58 14.76
CA VAL A 267 7.09 23.02 14.95
C VAL A 267 6.47 23.27 16.31
N SER A 268 7.32 23.67 17.25
CA SER A 268 6.92 24.20 18.54
C SER A 268 5.99 25.41 18.32
N LYS A 269 4.84 25.37 18.98
CA LYS A 269 3.92 26.53 19.07
C LYS A 269 4.66 27.68 19.75
N SER A 270 4.67 28.85 19.10
CA SER A 270 4.90 30.14 19.75
C SER A 270 3.60 30.96 19.67
N PRO A 271 3.33 31.84 20.66
CA PRO A 271 2.00 32.39 20.87
C PRO A 271 1.66 33.55 19.93
N GLU A 272 0.36 33.70 19.74
CA GLU A 272 -0.31 34.71 18.93
C GLU A 272 0.16 36.15 19.23
N ARG A 273 0.41 36.92 18.17
CA ARG A 273 0.30 38.39 18.19
C ARG A 273 -0.46 38.86 16.96
N SER A 274 -1.56 39.55 17.24
CA SER A 274 -2.41 40.28 16.34
C SER A 274 -1.68 41.46 15.71
N ALA A 275 -1.80 41.62 14.38
CA ALA A 275 -1.64 42.90 13.70
C ALA A 275 -2.31 42.85 12.32
N ALA A 276 -3.34 43.69 12.14
CA ALA A 276 -3.92 44.03 10.85
C ALA A 276 -2.95 44.92 10.05
N LEU A 277 -2.90 44.78 8.71
CA LEU A 277 -3.25 45.85 7.73
C LEU A 277 -2.85 45.50 6.28
N SER A 278 -3.81 45.76 5.37
CA SER A 278 -3.68 46.27 3.99
C SER A 278 -3.10 45.44 2.83
N LEU A 279 -3.93 45.32 1.79
CA LEU A 279 -3.65 44.94 0.40
C LEU A 279 -2.83 46.01 -0.35
N PRO A 280 -1.86 45.67 -1.21
CA PRO A 280 -1.31 46.60 -2.17
C PRO A 280 -2.02 46.52 -3.54
N LYS A 281 -2.42 47.71 -4.00
CA LYS A 281 -2.96 48.06 -5.31
C LYS A 281 -1.96 47.84 -6.45
N GLY A 282 -2.49 47.63 -7.65
CA GLY A 282 -1.75 47.34 -8.88
C GLY A 282 -0.84 48.45 -9.42
N ARG A 283 0.04 48.05 -10.34
CA ARG A 283 0.83 48.92 -11.23
C ARG A 283 0.67 48.39 -12.66
N ARG A 284 -0.09 49.13 -13.49
CA ARG A 284 0.34 50.11 -14.52
C ARG A 284 0.86 49.45 -15.80
N GLY A 285 0.07 49.64 -16.86
CA GLY A 285 0.36 49.23 -18.23
C GLY A 285 1.52 50.01 -18.85
N VAL A 286 2.19 49.33 -19.78
CA VAL A 286 3.27 49.86 -20.60
C VAL A 286 2.70 50.13 -21.98
N THR A 287 2.66 51.41 -22.37
CA THR A 287 2.35 51.87 -23.72
C THR A 287 3.55 51.63 -24.63
N ARG A 288 3.35 50.94 -25.76
CA ARG A 288 4.34 50.83 -26.84
C ARG A 288 4.13 51.98 -27.83
N LYS A 289 5.16 52.81 -28.05
CA LYS A 289 5.22 53.77 -29.17
C LYS A 289 5.64 53.04 -30.46
N PRO A 290 5.12 53.46 -31.64
CA PRO A 290 5.52 52.89 -32.92
C PRO A 290 6.84 53.51 -33.40
N LYS A 291 7.72 52.70 -33.99
CA LYS A 291 8.87 53.20 -34.76
C LYS A 291 8.44 53.36 -36.23
N LYS A 292 8.83 54.50 -36.79
CA LYS A 292 8.86 54.77 -38.24
C LYS A 292 9.79 53.78 -38.94
#